data_AF-A0A2H0VTQ6-F1
#
_entry.id   AF-A0A2H0VTQ6-F1
#
_cell.length_a   1.000
_cell.length_b   1.000
_cell.length_c   1.000
_cell.angle_alpha   90.00
_cell.angle_beta   90.00
_cell.angle_gamma   90.00
#
_symmetry.space_group_name_H-M   'P 1'
#
loop_
_entity.id
_entity.type
_entity.pdbx_description
1 polymer ?
#
loop_
_entity_poly.entity_id
_entity_poly.type
_entity_poly.pdbx_seq_one_letter_code
_entity_poly.pdbx_strand_id
1 'polypeptide(L)'
;MGLEERKKGQAPRKPRDFQDELEEAILRFKAAFELLQQASLASDSEHLLSVMQKELNLMDKLATAIERKGIRKWEQKLSKDAQVFISDQNRENFEILQQDIATLSEANRRPRK
;
A
#
# COMPACT_ATOMS: atom_id res chain seq x y z
N MET A 1 -28.54 -10.94 34.30
CA MET A 1 -27.27 -11.71 34.18
C MET A 1 -27.53 -12.80 33.15
N GLY A 2 -26.76 -13.01 32.09
CA GLY A 2 -25.49 -12.42 31.67
C GLY A 2 -25.46 -12.27 30.15
N LEU A 3 -24.69 -11.28 29.71
CA LEU A 3 -24.36 -11.04 28.31
C LEU A 3 -23.39 -12.14 27.88
N GLU A 4 -23.89 -13.12 27.12
CA GLU A 4 -22.99 -14.09 26.48
C GLU A 4 -22.20 -13.38 25.40
N GLU A 5 -20.89 -13.41 25.63
CA GLU A 5 -19.84 -12.78 24.88
C GLU A 5 -19.96 -13.08 23.39
N ARG A 6 -20.12 -12.01 22.60
CA ARG A 6 -19.86 -12.04 21.17
C ARG A 6 -18.38 -12.34 20.97
N LYS A 7 -18.02 -13.63 20.96
CA LYS A 7 -16.81 -14.10 20.28
C LYS A 7 -16.98 -13.67 18.83
N LYS A 8 -16.39 -12.52 18.47
CA LYS A 8 -16.09 -12.14 17.10
C LYS A 8 -15.13 -13.20 16.56
N GLY A 9 -15.69 -14.32 16.13
CA GLY A 9 -15.05 -15.23 15.21
C GLY A 9 -14.74 -14.41 13.99
N GLN A 10 -13.49 -14.00 13.86
CA GLN A 10 -12.97 -13.41 12.65
C GLN A 10 -13.16 -14.49 11.58
N ALA A 11 -14.21 -14.34 10.76
CA ALA A 11 -14.48 -15.25 9.65
C ALA A 11 -13.18 -15.40 8.85
N PRO A 12 -12.85 -16.60 8.34
CA PRO A 12 -11.65 -16.78 7.52
C PRO A 12 -11.73 -15.76 6.38
N ARG A 13 -10.82 -14.78 6.41
CA ARG A 13 -10.76 -13.70 5.43
C ARG A 13 -10.69 -14.36 4.06
N LYS A 14 -11.64 -14.05 3.19
CA LYS A 14 -11.64 -14.65 1.86
C LYS A 14 -10.50 -13.99 1.06
N PRO A 15 -9.92 -14.69 0.06
CA PRO A 15 -8.91 -14.11 -0.83
C PRO A 15 -9.33 -12.76 -1.45
N ARG A 16 -10.64 -12.56 -1.58
CA ARG A 16 -11.27 -11.34 -2.09
C ARG A 16 -11.22 -10.18 -1.09
N ASP A 17 -11.39 -10.42 0.20
CA ASP A 17 -11.21 -9.39 1.25
C ASP A 17 -9.77 -8.86 1.25
N PHE A 18 -8.78 -9.75 1.12
CA PHE A 18 -7.38 -9.34 1.04
C PHE A 18 -7.05 -8.53 -0.22
N GLN A 19 -7.80 -8.75 -1.29
CA GLN A 19 -7.61 -8.05 -2.56
C GLN A 19 -8.21 -6.64 -2.54
N ASP A 20 -9.38 -6.48 -1.91
CA ASP A 20 -9.99 -5.18 -1.59
C ASP A 20 -9.13 -4.39 -0.59
N GLU A 21 -8.66 -5.03 0.49
CA GLU A 21 -7.74 -4.40 1.46
C GLU A 21 -6.43 -3.95 0.78
N LEU A 22 -5.94 -4.72 -0.20
CA LEU A 22 -4.74 -4.36 -0.96
C LEU A 22 -5.01 -3.15 -1.86
N GLU A 23 -6.17 -3.09 -2.51
CA GLU A 23 -6.56 -1.93 -3.32
C GLU A 23 -6.71 -0.67 -2.47
N GLU A 24 -7.33 -0.77 -1.29
CA GLU A 24 -7.40 0.34 -0.33
C GLU A 24 -6.02 0.82 0.11
N ALA A 25 -5.11 -0.10 0.43
CA ALA A 25 -3.74 0.24 0.83
C ALA A 25 -3.00 0.98 -0.30
N ILE A 26 -3.12 0.50 -1.55
CA ILE A 26 -2.55 1.16 -2.74
C ILE A 26 -3.09 2.59 -2.88
N LEU A 27 -4.40 2.77 -2.72
CA LEU A 27 -5.04 4.09 -2.83
C LEU A 27 -4.59 5.04 -1.71
N ARG A 28 -4.47 4.56 -0.48
CA ARG A 28 -4.00 5.36 0.66
C ARG A 28 -2.53 5.75 0.52
N PHE A 29 -1.70 4.82 0.05
CA PHE A 29 -0.31 5.11 -0.29
C PHE A 29 -0.21 6.20 -1.38
N LYS A 30 -1.00 6.07 -2.44
CA LYS A 30 -1.05 7.07 -3.51
C LYS A 30 -1.50 8.43 -2.99
N ALA A 31 -2.54 8.47 -2.18
CA ALA A 31 -3.02 9.71 -1.57
C ALA A 31 -1.95 10.36 -0.68
N ALA A 32 -1.27 9.58 0.16
CA ALA A 32 -0.18 10.08 1.00
C ALA A 32 0.99 10.61 0.16
N PHE A 33 1.29 9.95 -0.96
CA PHE A 33 2.32 10.38 -1.91
C PHE A 33 1.96 11.68 -2.64
N GLU A 34 0.72 11.82 -3.12
CA GLU A 34 0.22 13.07 -3.73
C GLU A 34 0.19 14.23 -2.72
N LEU A 35 -0.18 13.95 -1.46
CA LEU A 35 -0.11 14.92 -0.38
C LEU A 35 1.34 15.30 -0.07
N LEU A 36 2.28 14.36 -0.16
CA LEU A 36 3.70 14.64 0.06
C LEU A 36 4.24 15.62 -0.99
N GLN A 37 3.78 15.50 -2.24
CA GLN A 37 4.13 16.43 -3.31
C GLN A 37 3.61 17.85 -3.03
N GLN A 38 2.45 17.97 -2.37
CA GLN A 38 1.83 19.25 -2.03
C GLN A 38 2.32 19.81 -0.69
N ALA A 39 2.85 18.95 0.18
CA ALA A 39 3.39 19.32 1.48
C ALA A 39 4.66 20.16 1.30
N SER A 40 4.50 21.48 1.32
CA SER A 40 5.60 22.45 1.38
C SER A 40 6.30 22.49 2.76
N LEU A 41 5.78 21.78 3.77
CA LEU A 41 6.26 21.79 5.15
C LEU A 41 6.87 20.43 5.53
N ALA A 42 8.12 20.46 6.00
CA ALA A 42 8.89 19.27 6.38
C ALA A 42 8.20 18.38 7.43
N SER A 43 7.40 18.95 8.35
CA SER A 43 6.67 18.16 9.36
C SER A 43 5.52 17.34 8.79
N ASP A 44 4.84 17.83 7.75
CA ASP A 44 3.82 17.04 7.05
C ASP A 44 4.49 15.94 6.22
N SER A 45 5.69 16.21 5.70
CA SER A 45 6.46 15.24 4.93
C SER A 45 6.80 13.99 5.74
N GLU A 46 7.34 14.12 6.96
CA GLU A 46 7.67 12.96 7.80
C GLU A 46 6.45 12.10 8.16
N HIS A 47 5.32 12.75 8.48
CA HIS A 47 4.09 12.03 8.78
C HIS A 47 3.59 11.24 7.56
N LEU A 48 3.57 11.87 6.39
CA LEU A 48 3.13 11.26 5.14
C LEU A 48 4.07 10.11 4.71
N LEU A 49 5.39 10.26 4.91
CA LEU A 49 6.35 9.18 4.70
C LEU A 49 6.10 7.98 5.63
N SER A 50 5.76 8.25 6.90
CA SER A 50 5.40 7.21 7.87
C SER A 50 4.11 6.49 7.46
N VAL A 51 3.10 7.22 6.98
CA VAL A 51 1.87 6.65 6.41
C VAL A 51 2.20 5.77 5.20
N MET A 52 2.98 6.28 4.25
CA MET A 52 3.42 5.53 3.07
C MET A 52 4.13 4.22 3.46
N GLN A 53 5.03 4.26 4.43
CA GLN A 53 5.76 3.08 4.89
C GLN A 53 4.84 2.06 5.62
N LYS A 54 3.84 2.55 6.35
CA LYS A 54 2.84 1.70 7.00
C LYS A 54 1.95 0.99 5.98
N GLU A 55 1.48 1.71 4.96
CA GLU A 55 0.67 1.13 3.90
C GLU A 55 1.47 0.13 3.07
N LEU A 56 2.75 0.40 2.75
CA LEU A 56 3.66 -0.58 2.11
C LEU A 56 3.77 -1.88 2.91
N ASN A 57 3.96 -1.80 4.23
CA ASN A 57 4.00 -2.99 5.09
C ASN A 57 2.67 -3.74 5.13
N LEU A 58 1.54 -3.03 4.97
CA LEU A 58 0.23 -3.65 4.88
C LEU A 58 0.09 -4.39 3.53
N MET A 59 0.50 -3.75 2.43
CA MET A 59 0.47 -4.36 1.11
C MET A 59 1.33 -5.64 1.06
N ASP A 60 2.51 -5.69 1.70
CA ASP A 60 3.37 -6.88 1.69
C ASP A 60 2.70 -8.07 2.39
N LYS A 61 2.05 -7.80 3.53
CA LYS A 61 1.28 -8.79 4.27
C LYS A 61 0.11 -9.33 3.45
N LEU A 62 -0.60 -8.43 2.77
CA LEU A 62 -1.76 -8.77 1.94
C LEU A 62 -1.31 -9.54 0.68
N ALA A 63 -0.24 -9.11 0.02
CA ALA A 63 0.38 -9.75 -1.13
C ALA A 63 0.89 -11.16 -0.81
N THR A 64 1.44 -11.34 0.40
CA THR A 64 1.85 -12.65 0.92
C THR A 64 0.61 -13.52 1.19
N ALA A 65 -0.47 -12.97 1.75
CA ALA A 65 -1.71 -13.69 2.01
C ALA A 65 -2.44 -14.16 0.74
N ILE A 66 -2.33 -13.42 -0.37
CA ILE A 66 -2.93 -13.78 -1.67
C ILE A 66 -1.99 -14.59 -2.58
N GLU A 67 -0.75 -14.90 -2.14
CA GLU A 67 0.28 -15.67 -2.87
C GLU A 67 0.50 -15.22 -4.34
N ARG A 68 0.23 -13.94 -4.66
CA ARG A 68 0.38 -13.43 -6.02
C ARG A 68 1.86 -13.13 -6.29
N LYS A 69 2.58 -14.10 -6.89
CA LYS A 69 3.99 -13.96 -7.32
C LYS A 69 4.27 -12.69 -8.12
N GLY A 70 3.30 -12.19 -8.90
CA GLY A 70 3.43 -10.93 -9.64
C GLY A 70 3.41 -9.70 -8.71
N ILE A 71 2.40 -9.59 -7.84
CA ILE A 71 2.23 -8.47 -6.91
C ILE A 71 3.40 -8.39 -5.94
N ARG A 72 3.89 -9.53 -5.44
CA ARG A 72 4.99 -9.57 -4.49
C ARG A 72 6.31 -8.99 -5.04
N LYS A 73 6.57 -9.16 -6.34
CA LYS A 73 7.75 -8.55 -6.99
C LYS A 73 7.57 -7.05 -7.17
N TRP A 74 6.37 -6.60 -7.52
CA TRP A 74 6.05 -5.18 -7.67
C TRP A 74 6.11 -4.45 -6.33
N GLU A 75 5.63 -5.07 -5.26
CA GLU A 75 5.72 -4.59 -3.89
C GLU A 75 7.17 -4.38 -3.42
N GLN A 76 8.04 -5.36 -3.65
CA GLN A 76 9.46 -5.23 -3.31
C GLN A 76 10.13 -4.10 -4.10
N LYS A 77 9.74 -3.93 -5.37
CA LYS A 77 10.20 -2.82 -6.20
C LYS A 77 9.72 -1.49 -5.63
N LEU A 78 8.41 -1.34 -5.41
CA LEU A 78 7.79 -0.14 -4.86
C LEU A 78 8.38 0.24 -3.50
N SER A 79 8.61 -0.73 -2.62
CA SER A 79 9.23 -0.51 -1.31
C SER A 79 10.66 0.02 -1.43
N LYS A 80 11.42 -0.53 -2.38
CA LYS A 80 12.78 -0.09 -2.67
C LYS A 80 12.80 1.33 -3.25
N ASP A 81 11.96 1.59 -4.23
CA ASP A 81 11.87 2.91 -4.86
C ASP A 81 11.33 3.95 -3.88
N ALA A 82 10.45 3.56 -2.94
CA ALA A 82 9.96 4.43 -1.87
C ALA A 82 11.07 4.78 -0.89
N GLN A 83 11.94 3.83 -0.52
CA GLN A 83 13.11 4.11 0.32
C GLN A 83 14.12 5.02 -0.37
N VAL A 84 14.35 4.81 -1.67
CA VAL A 84 15.23 5.67 -2.48
C VAL A 84 14.65 7.09 -2.53
N PHE A 85 13.35 7.21 -2.79
CA PHE A 85 12.67 8.50 -2.78
C PHE A 85 12.67 9.17 -1.40
N ILE A 86 12.51 8.43 -0.31
CA ILE A 86 12.64 8.98 1.07
C ILE A 86 14.05 9.55 1.30
N SER A 87 15.07 8.90 0.76
CA SER A 87 16.47 9.28 0.97
C SER A 87 16.91 10.45 0.09
N ASP A 88 16.44 10.51 -1.15
CA ASP A 88 16.94 11.45 -2.17
C ASP A 88 15.91 12.55 -2.52
N GLN A 89 14.62 12.34 -2.22
CA GLN A 89 13.47 13.22 -2.48
C GLN A 89 13.46 13.86 -3.87
N ASN A 90 14.06 13.18 -4.85
CA ASN A 90 14.24 13.68 -6.19
C ASN A 90 13.02 13.42 -7.07
N ARG A 91 12.76 14.33 -8.00
CA ARG A 91 11.63 14.28 -8.93
C ARG A 91 11.65 13.05 -9.83
N GLU A 92 12.82 12.57 -10.21
CA GLU A 92 12.95 11.35 -11.02
C GLU A 92 12.49 10.10 -10.25
N ASN A 93 12.90 9.98 -8.98
CA ASN A 93 12.45 8.92 -8.09
C ASN A 93 10.95 9.01 -7.79
N PHE A 94 10.42 10.23 -7.75
CA PHE A 94 8.98 10.48 -7.64
C PHE A 94 8.22 9.92 -8.85
N GLU A 95 8.66 10.23 -10.08
CA GLU A 95 8.00 9.74 -11.30
C GLU A 95 8.07 8.21 -11.42
N ILE A 96 9.19 7.61 -11.03
CA ILE A 96 9.35 6.14 -10.94
C ILE A 96 8.34 5.56 -9.96
N LEU A 97 8.25 6.13 -8.75
CA LEU A 97 7.30 5.67 -7.72
C LEU A 97 5.85 5.77 -8.22
N GLN A 98 5.51 6.88 -8.86
CA GLN A 98 4.18 7.11 -9.39
C GLN A 98 3.82 6.07 -10.47
N GLN A 99 4.75 5.75 -11.35
CA GLN A 99 4.58 4.74 -12.39
C GLN A 99 4.43 3.33 -11.81
N ASP A 100 5.17 3.02 -10.75
CA ASP A 100 5.08 1.73 -10.06
C ASP A 100 3.77 1.56 -9.29
N ILE A 101 3.28 2.61 -8.62
CA ILE A 101 1.95 2.62 -8.00
C ILE A 101 0.86 2.39 -9.05
N ALA A 102 0.94 3.09 -10.18
CA ALA A 102 -0.03 2.95 -11.27
C ALA A 102 -0.04 1.52 -11.82
N THR A 103 1.13 0.92 -11.98
CA THR A 103 1.28 -0.45 -12.47
C THR A 103 0.76 -1.48 -11.45
N LEU A 104 1.04 -1.28 -10.16
CA LEU A 104 0.56 -2.14 -9.08
C LEU A 104 -0.97 -2.07 -8.97
N SER A 105 -1.54 -0.86 -9.07
CA SER A 105 -2.99 -0.65 -9.10
C SER A 105 -3.63 -1.35 -10.29
N GLU A 106 -3.06 -1.25 -11.50
CA GLU A 106 -3.57 -1.94 -12.70
C GLU A 106 -3.46 -3.46 -12.58
N ALA A 107 -2.34 -3.97 -12.05
CA ALA A 107 -2.12 -5.39 -11.80
C ALA A 107 -3.08 -5.95 -10.75
N ASN A 108 -3.47 -5.15 -9.76
CA ASN A 108 -4.45 -5.54 -8.74
C ASN A 108 -5.89 -5.47 -9.27
N ARG A 109 -6.23 -4.42 -10.03
CA ARG A 109 -7.54 -4.22 -10.69
C ARG A 109 -7.87 -5.24 -11.76
N ARG A 110 -6.88 -5.94 -12.32
CA ARG A 110 -7.15 -7.08 -13.22
C ARG A 110 -7.49 -8.33 -12.39
N PRO A 111 -8.79 -8.59 -12.22
CA PRO A 111 -9.29 -9.91 -12.58
C PRO A 111 -10.61 -9.76 -13.35
N ARG A 112 -10.69 -10.24 -14.61
CA ARG A 112 -11.80 -10.99 -15.24
C ARG A 112 -11.55 -11.13 -16.74
N LYS A 113 -10.94 -12.23 -17.14
CA LYS A 113 -11.47 -13.01 -18.26
C LYS A 113 -11.77 -14.39 -17.72
#